data_AF-A0A2V3W6E0-F1
#
_entry.id   AF-A0A2V3W6E0-F1
#
_cell.length_a   1.000
_cell.length_b   1.000
_cell.length_c   1.000
_cell.angle_alpha   90.00
_cell.angle_beta   90.00
_cell.angle_gamma   90.00
#
_symmetry.space_group_name_H-M   'P 1'
#
loop_
_entity.id
_entity.type
_entity.pdbx_description
1 polymer ?
#
loop_
_entity_poly.entity_id
_entity_poly.type
_entity_poly.pdbx_seq_one_letter_code
_entity_poly.pdbx_strand_id
1 'polypeptide(L)'
;MKWFSEDLTKYIQAKEYIDTVIIPLQAFHLSEDNSLKKDAFQREVLSIYAREIEKELSGRILLTPTYNYLKFSDIDREVNRLNEWLNDIGNQPFKTVFAMTFDNSWKKIEKELDCHLLWLPGIKSGNIKSEETLKVIRSQVEQISELIRSYW
;
A
#
# COMPACT_ATOMS: atom_id res chain seq x y z
N MET A 1 -1.96 -12.56 -2.80
CA MET A 1 -0.97 -13.26 -1.96
C MET A 1 -0.28 -12.26 -1.06
N LYS A 2 -0.03 -12.63 0.19
CA LYS A 2 0.63 -11.76 1.19
C LYS A 2 2.11 -12.10 1.31
N TRP A 3 2.86 -11.26 2.03
CA TRP A 3 4.25 -11.54 2.36
C TRP A 3 4.41 -12.57 3.51
N PHE A 4 3.82 -13.75 3.33
CA PHE A 4 3.97 -14.90 4.23
C PHE A 4 4.59 -16.07 3.47
N SER A 5 5.28 -16.95 4.19
CA SER A 5 5.99 -18.08 3.59
C SER A 5 5.10 -18.97 2.72
N GLU A 6 3.89 -19.30 3.21
CA GLU A 6 2.92 -20.12 2.49
C GLU A 6 2.40 -19.44 1.21
N ASP A 7 2.15 -18.13 1.28
CA ASP A 7 1.72 -17.33 0.15
C ASP A 7 2.82 -17.21 -0.92
N LEU A 8 4.07 -16.97 -0.51
CA LEU A 8 5.20 -16.85 -1.44
C LEU A 8 5.52 -18.19 -2.11
N THR A 9 5.34 -19.31 -1.41
CA THR A 9 5.45 -20.65 -2.00
C THR A 9 4.46 -20.84 -3.14
N LYS A 10 3.21 -20.37 -2.97
CA LYS A 10 2.19 -20.39 -4.03
C LYS A 10 2.50 -19.39 -5.15
N TYR A 11 3.00 -18.20 -4.81
CA TYR A 11 3.38 -17.18 -5.79
C TYR A 11 4.42 -17.71 -6.77
N ILE A 12 5.46 -18.39 -6.25
CA ILE A 12 6.53 -18.97 -7.08
C ILE A 12 5.96 -19.96 -8.11
N GLN A 13 4.92 -20.72 -7.75
CA GLN A 13 4.27 -21.69 -8.63
C GLN A 13 3.26 -21.07 -9.61
N ALA A 14 2.74 -19.88 -9.29
CA ALA A 14 1.64 -19.24 -10.00
C ALA A 14 2.00 -17.83 -10.51
N LYS A 15 3.30 -17.54 -10.72
CA LYS A 15 3.79 -16.19 -11.08
C LYS A 15 3.08 -15.60 -12.30
N GLU A 16 2.76 -16.43 -13.28
CA GLU A 16 2.10 -16.02 -14.52
C GLU A 16 0.68 -15.45 -14.33
N TYR A 17 0.02 -15.76 -13.22
CA TYR A 17 -1.32 -15.25 -12.90
C TYR A 17 -1.30 -13.99 -12.02
N ILE A 18 -0.15 -13.68 -11.42
CA ILE A 18 0.00 -12.60 -10.44
C ILE A 18 0.74 -11.46 -11.11
N ASP A 19 -0.03 -10.52 -11.65
CA ASP A 19 0.47 -9.45 -12.48
C ASP A 19 0.43 -8.06 -11.83
N THR A 20 -0.06 -7.97 -10.58
CA THR A 20 -0.17 -6.71 -9.86
C THR A 20 0.56 -6.75 -8.51
N VAL A 21 1.28 -5.69 -8.16
CA VAL A 21 1.93 -5.51 -6.85
C VAL A 21 1.32 -4.33 -6.11
N ILE A 22 1.14 -4.48 -4.80
CA ILE A 22 0.80 -3.36 -3.90
C ILE A 22 1.93 -3.19 -2.87
N ILE A 23 2.45 -1.97 -2.79
CA ILE A 23 3.48 -1.54 -1.83
C ILE A 23 2.85 -0.57 -0.82
N PRO A 24 2.62 -0.98 0.44
CA PRO A 24 2.18 -0.04 1.48
C PRO A 24 3.33 0.87 1.91
N LEU A 25 3.14 2.19 1.87
CA LEU A 25 4.13 3.17 2.32
C LEU A 25 3.68 3.79 3.67
N GLN A 26 4.53 3.64 4.69
CA GLN A 26 4.27 4.12 6.04
C GLN A 26 5.39 5.06 6.52
N ALA A 27 5.01 6.30 6.85
CA ALA A 27 5.91 7.22 7.54
C ALA A 27 6.13 6.79 8.99
N PHE A 28 7.33 7.01 9.50
CA PHE A 28 7.73 6.78 10.88
C PHE A 28 8.42 8.02 11.44
N HIS A 29 8.09 8.38 12.68
CA HIS A 29 8.83 9.36 13.47
C HIS A 29 8.47 9.19 14.95
N LEU A 30 9.29 9.75 15.84
CA LEU A 30 9.02 9.84 17.28
C LEU A 30 9.13 11.27 17.82
N SER A 31 9.38 12.26 16.94
CA SER A 31 9.70 13.64 17.33
C SER A 31 8.49 14.57 17.50
N GLU A 32 7.27 14.16 17.09
CA GLU A 32 6.08 15.00 17.20
C GLU A 32 4.94 14.24 17.91
N ASP A 33 4.87 14.35 19.23
CA ASP A 33 3.91 13.62 20.08
C ASP A 33 2.46 13.77 19.63
N ASN A 34 2.09 14.96 19.13
CA ASN A 34 0.73 15.29 18.71
C ASN A 34 0.25 14.47 17.50
N SER A 35 1.14 13.97 16.64
CA SER A 35 0.76 13.14 15.49
C SER A 35 0.91 11.64 15.73
N LEU A 36 1.65 11.20 16.75
CA LEU A 36 1.96 9.77 16.95
C LEU A 36 0.72 8.87 17.01
N LYS A 37 -0.31 9.27 17.77
CA LYS A 37 -1.55 8.49 17.87
C LYS A 37 -2.29 8.39 16.55
N LYS A 38 -2.33 9.49 15.79
CA LYS A 38 -2.97 9.54 14.47
C LYS A 38 -2.20 8.68 13.47
N ASP A 39 -0.87 8.79 13.46
CA ASP A 39 -0.02 8.06 12.52
C ASP A 39 -0.04 6.54 12.81
N ALA A 40 -0.09 6.15 14.10
CA ALA A 40 -0.30 4.77 14.51
C ALA A 40 -1.67 4.24 14.05
N PHE A 41 -2.74 5.03 14.22
CA PHE A 41 -4.07 4.68 13.72
C PHE A 41 -4.09 4.54 12.20
N GLN A 42 -3.46 5.46 11.45
CA GLN A 42 -3.34 5.36 10.00
C GLN A 42 -2.59 4.11 9.57
N ARG A 43 -1.55 3.69 10.31
CA ARG A 43 -0.84 2.43 10.07
C ARG A 43 -1.73 1.20 10.26
N GLU A 44 -2.56 1.18 11.30
CA GLU A 44 -3.53 0.10 11.50
C GLU A 44 -4.53 0.04 10.34
N VAL A 45 -5.07 1.18 9.95
CA VAL A 45 -6.02 1.31 8.84
C VAL A 45 -5.36 0.89 7.52
N LEU A 46 -4.14 1.35 7.23
CA LEU A 46 -3.39 1.02 6.01
C LEU A 46 -3.21 -0.48 5.84
N SER A 47 -2.87 -1.17 6.93
CA SER A 47 -2.75 -2.63 6.97
C SER A 47 -4.08 -3.33 6.64
N ILE A 48 -5.21 -2.78 7.10
CA ILE A 48 -6.54 -3.32 6.79
C ILE A 48 -6.86 -3.13 5.32
N TYR A 49 -6.67 -1.93 4.75
CA TYR A 49 -6.88 -1.68 3.32
C TYR A 49 -6.06 -2.63 2.45
N ALA A 50 -4.76 -2.69 2.70
CA ALA A 50 -3.85 -3.55 1.95
C ALA A 50 -4.30 -5.02 1.95
N ARG A 51 -4.71 -5.52 3.13
CA ARG A 51 -5.16 -6.92 3.28
C ARG A 51 -6.53 -7.19 2.65
N GLU A 52 -7.47 -6.27 2.78
CA GLU A 52 -8.82 -6.48 2.22
C GLU A 52 -8.81 -6.33 0.68
N ILE A 53 -8.01 -5.42 0.12
CA ILE A 53 -7.82 -5.31 -1.33
C ILE A 53 -7.14 -6.58 -1.87
N GLU A 54 -6.07 -7.04 -1.22
CA GLU A 54 -5.41 -8.30 -1.62
C GLU A 54 -6.39 -9.48 -1.58
N LYS A 55 -7.26 -9.53 -0.57
CA LYS A 55 -8.29 -10.56 -0.43
C LYS A 55 -9.35 -10.46 -1.53
N GLU A 56 -9.84 -9.28 -1.84
CA GLU A 56 -10.85 -9.05 -2.89
C GLU A 56 -10.30 -9.37 -4.29
N LEU A 57 -9.02 -9.07 -4.51
CA LEU A 57 -8.30 -9.29 -5.76
C LEU A 57 -7.37 -10.51 -5.68
N SER A 58 -7.77 -11.49 -4.87
CA SER A 58 -7.02 -12.73 -4.64
C SER A 58 -6.69 -13.43 -5.96
N GLY A 59 -5.46 -13.92 -6.06
CA GLY A 59 -4.98 -14.65 -7.24
C GLY A 59 -4.30 -13.78 -8.29
N ARG A 60 -4.39 -12.45 -8.22
CA ARG A 60 -3.69 -11.53 -9.14
C ARG A 60 -2.74 -10.54 -8.46
N ILE A 61 -2.91 -10.31 -7.16
CA ILE A 61 -2.11 -9.35 -6.38
C ILE A 61 -1.04 -10.04 -5.55
N LEU A 62 0.16 -9.47 -5.51
CA LEU A 62 1.14 -9.67 -4.45
C LEU A 62 1.21 -8.42 -3.56
N LEU A 63 0.99 -8.61 -2.27
CA LEU A 63 1.18 -7.57 -1.25
C LEU A 63 2.59 -7.69 -0.66
N THR A 64 3.40 -6.64 -0.81
CA THR A 64 4.78 -6.59 -0.30
C THR A 64 4.82 -6.34 1.21
N PRO A 65 6.00 -6.45 1.85
CA PRO A 65 6.20 -5.81 3.15
C PRO A 65 5.94 -4.31 3.06
N THR A 66 5.57 -3.70 4.18
CA THR A 66 5.44 -2.25 4.27
C THR A 66 6.80 -1.59 4.06
N TYR A 67 6.86 -0.66 3.10
CA TYR A 67 7.97 0.27 2.94
C TYR A 67 7.86 1.35 4.02
N ASN A 68 8.84 1.40 4.93
CA ASN A 68 8.85 2.36 6.03
C ASN A 68 9.91 3.43 5.79
N TYR A 69 9.59 4.70 6.02
CA TYR A 69 10.51 5.83 5.82
C TYR A 69 10.38 6.85 6.94
N LEU A 70 11.39 7.71 7.10
CA LEU A 70 11.33 8.77 8.11
C LEU A 70 10.44 9.90 7.63
N LYS A 71 9.48 10.34 8.45
CA LYS A 71 8.51 11.37 8.07
C LYS A 71 9.14 12.70 7.67
N PHE A 72 10.27 13.05 8.31
CA PHE A 72 10.98 14.32 8.12
C PHE A 72 12.31 14.14 7.37
N SER A 73 12.54 13.00 6.73
CA SER A 73 13.68 12.88 5.82
C SER A 73 13.40 13.65 4.53
N ASP A 74 14.49 13.93 3.82
CA ASP A 74 14.42 14.38 2.44
C ASP A 74 13.59 13.37 1.61
N ILE A 75 12.54 13.87 0.97
CA ILE A 75 11.61 13.05 0.21
C ILE A 75 12.28 12.52 -1.07
N ASP A 76 13.22 13.27 -1.66
CA ASP A 76 13.92 12.88 -2.88
C ASP A 76 14.80 11.64 -2.61
N ARG A 77 15.36 11.56 -1.41
CA ARG A 77 16.08 10.35 -0.95
C ARG A 77 15.15 9.13 -0.89
N GLU A 78 13.93 9.33 -0.42
CA GLU A 78 12.95 8.25 -0.30
C GLU A 78 12.35 7.85 -1.65
N VAL A 79 12.22 8.79 -2.61
CA VAL A 79 11.90 8.50 -4.01
C VAL A 79 12.94 7.58 -4.62
N ASN A 80 14.22 7.95 -4.51
CA ASN A 80 15.31 7.14 -5.06
C ASN A 80 15.29 5.72 -4.49
N ARG A 81 15.12 5.59 -3.16
CA ARG A 81 15.07 4.28 -2.49
C ARG A 81 13.81 3.48 -2.83
N LEU A 82 12.66 4.12 -3.05
CA LEU A 82 11.46 3.44 -3.51
C LEU A 82 11.61 2.98 -4.97
N ASN A 83 12.24 3.78 -5.84
CA ASN A 83 12.52 3.38 -7.22
C ASN A 83 13.47 2.18 -7.31
N GLU A 84 14.37 1.97 -6.35
CA GLU A 84 15.14 0.71 -6.27
C GLU A 84 14.23 -0.51 -6.08
N TRP A 85 13.18 -0.40 -5.25
CA TRP A 85 12.18 -1.46 -5.08
C TRP A 85 11.38 -1.67 -6.37
N LEU A 86 10.95 -0.60 -7.02
CA LEU A 86 10.19 -0.66 -8.26
C LEU A 86 11.00 -1.31 -9.38
N ASN A 87 12.30 -1.01 -9.47
CA ASN A 87 13.20 -1.64 -10.44
C ASN A 87 13.37 -3.14 -10.17
N ASP A 88 13.52 -3.57 -8.92
CA ASP A 88 13.58 -5.00 -8.58
C ASP A 88 12.26 -5.72 -8.94
N ILE A 89 11.13 -5.10 -8.60
CA ILE A 89 9.79 -5.59 -8.97
C ILE A 89 9.62 -5.66 -10.49
N GLY A 90 10.14 -4.68 -11.24
CA GLY A 90 10.08 -4.63 -12.70
C GLY A 90 10.86 -5.75 -13.40
N ASN A 91 11.79 -6.42 -12.70
CA ASN A 91 12.47 -7.61 -13.20
C ASN A 91 11.62 -8.89 -13.07
N GLN A 92 10.43 -8.80 -12.49
CA GLN A 92 9.45 -9.87 -12.34
C GLN A 92 8.28 -9.63 -13.31
N PRO A 93 7.43 -10.64 -13.62
CA PRO A 93 6.36 -10.53 -14.62
C PRO A 93 5.14 -9.70 -14.15
N PHE A 94 5.34 -8.73 -13.26
CA PHE A 94 4.29 -7.81 -12.86
C PHE A 94 4.09 -6.75 -13.94
N LYS A 95 2.82 -6.51 -14.30
CA LYS A 95 2.41 -5.51 -15.28
C LYS A 95 2.14 -4.16 -14.63
N THR A 96 1.62 -4.19 -13.39
CA THR A 96 1.13 -2.99 -12.71
C THR A 96 1.62 -2.97 -11.27
N VAL A 97 2.17 -1.83 -10.84
CA VAL A 97 2.60 -1.63 -9.46
C VAL A 97 1.85 -0.44 -8.87
N PHE A 98 1.30 -0.63 -7.67
CA PHE A 98 0.65 0.42 -6.91
C PHE A 98 1.40 0.68 -5.60
N ALA A 99 1.77 1.93 -5.35
CA ALA A 99 2.16 2.39 -4.03
C ALA A 99 0.91 2.91 -3.30
N MET A 100 0.69 2.50 -2.05
CA MET A 100 -0.49 2.88 -1.27
C MET A 100 -0.09 3.62 0.00
N THR A 101 -0.68 4.78 0.28
CA THR A 101 -0.29 5.59 1.45
C THR A 101 -1.37 6.55 1.93
N PHE A 102 -1.27 6.97 3.18
CA PHE A 102 -2.00 8.13 3.73
C PHE A 102 -1.19 9.43 3.68
N ASP A 103 0.12 9.36 3.39
CA ASP A 103 0.97 10.55 3.34
C ASP A 103 0.83 11.27 1.98
N ASN A 104 0.32 12.50 2.05
CA ASN A 104 0.12 13.35 0.88
C ASN A 104 1.44 13.94 0.34
N SER A 105 2.57 13.79 1.03
CA SER A 105 3.88 14.18 0.51
C SER A 105 4.17 13.51 -0.84
N TRP A 106 3.88 12.21 -0.95
CA TRP A 106 4.05 11.41 -2.16
C TRP A 106 3.20 11.88 -3.34
N LYS A 107 2.03 12.49 -3.10
CA LYS A 107 1.19 13.00 -4.20
C LYS A 107 1.85 14.14 -4.97
N LYS A 108 2.73 14.92 -4.33
CA LYS A 108 3.44 16.03 -4.97
C LYS A 108 4.52 15.56 -5.94
N ILE A 109 5.09 14.39 -5.68
CA ILE A 109 6.23 13.78 -6.37
C ILE A 109 5.84 12.50 -7.11
N GLU A 110 4.54 12.23 -7.26
CA GLU A 110 4.02 11.01 -7.90
C GLU A 110 4.59 10.79 -9.31
N LYS A 111 4.92 11.87 -10.03
CA LYS A 111 5.52 11.81 -11.37
C LYS A 111 6.94 11.23 -11.39
N GLU A 112 7.61 11.16 -10.25
CA GLU A 112 8.96 10.62 -10.11
C GLU A 112 8.97 9.14 -9.72
N LEU A 113 7.78 8.55 -9.54
CA LEU A 113 7.61 7.14 -9.21
C LEU A 113 7.26 6.34 -10.47
N ASP A 114 7.96 5.24 -10.70
CA ASP A 114 7.65 4.28 -11.77
C ASP A 114 6.50 3.34 -11.36
N CYS A 115 5.45 3.89 -10.74
CA CYS A 115 4.27 3.15 -10.29
C CYS A 115 3.06 4.08 -10.13
N HIS A 116 1.88 3.51 -9.92
CA HIS A 116 0.66 4.28 -9.62
C HIS A 116 0.55 4.57 -8.12
N LEU A 117 0.24 5.80 -7.73
CA LEU A 117 0.07 6.16 -6.32
C LEU A 117 -1.41 6.19 -5.90
N LEU A 118 -1.78 5.24 -5.06
CA LEU A 118 -3.05 5.19 -4.32
C LEU A 118 -2.93 5.96 -3.01
N TRP A 119 -3.24 7.25 -3.07
CA TRP A 119 -3.41 8.04 -1.85
C TRP A 119 -4.81 7.85 -1.28
N LEU A 120 -4.87 7.33 -0.05
CA LEU A 120 -6.12 6.95 0.59
C LEU A 120 -6.77 8.14 1.32
N PRO A 121 -8.11 8.27 1.29
CA PRO A 121 -8.80 9.32 2.02
C PRO A 121 -8.63 9.11 3.53
N GLY A 122 -8.19 10.16 4.23
CA GLY A 122 -7.82 10.05 5.64
C GLY A 122 -8.99 9.74 6.56
N ILE A 123 -9.09 8.49 7.03
CA ILE A 123 -9.83 8.16 8.26
C ILE A 123 -9.02 8.78 9.40
N LYS A 124 -9.51 9.89 9.97
CA LYS A 124 -8.75 10.70 10.93
C LYS A 124 -8.78 10.14 12.35
N SER A 125 -9.84 9.44 12.71
CA SER A 125 -10.08 8.89 14.04
C SER A 125 -11.31 7.99 14.02
N GLY A 126 -11.35 6.97 14.86
CA GLY A 126 -12.51 6.11 15.02
C GLY A 126 -12.16 4.84 15.79
N ASN A 127 -13.17 4.05 16.14
CA ASN A 127 -12.95 2.68 16.58
C ASN A 127 -12.95 1.79 15.35
N ILE A 128 -11.78 1.25 14.97
CA ILE A 128 -11.65 0.30 13.84
C ILE A 128 -12.60 -0.89 13.98
N LYS A 129 -12.97 -1.25 15.22
CA LYS A 129 -13.88 -2.35 15.50
C LYS A 129 -15.36 -1.96 15.43
N SER A 130 -15.70 -0.68 15.23
CA SER A 130 -17.11 -0.30 15.06
C SER A 130 -17.60 -0.76 13.69
N GLU A 131 -18.85 -1.24 13.64
CA GLU A 131 -19.47 -1.68 12.39
C GLU A 131 -19.50 -0.57 11.34
N GLU A 132 -19.69 0.69 11.78
CA GLU A 132 -19.67 1.86 10.90
C GLU A 132 -18.32 2.04 10.20
N THR A 133 -17.21 1.99 10.97
CA THR A 133 -15.86 2.10 10.40
C THR A 133 -15.58 0.95 9.43
N LEU A 134 -16.00 -0.28 9.77
CA LEU A 134 -15.84 -1.44 8.89
C LEU A 134 -16.64 -1.30 7.59
N LYS A 135 -17.87 -0.75 7.63
CA LYS A 135 -18.67 -0.49 6.42
C LYS A 135 -18.00 0.54 5.51
N VAL A 136 -17.47 1.62 6.09
CA VAL A 136 -16.73 2.64 5.34
C VAL A 136 -15.49 2.06 4.67
N ILE A 137 -14.69 1.29 5.42
CA ILE A 137 -13.49 0.63 4.89
C ILE A 137 -13.87 -0.30 3.73
N ARG A 138 -14.89 -1.16 3.90
CA ARG A 138 -15.33 -2.08 2.83
C ARG A 138 -15.74 -1.35 1.55
N SER A 139 -16.57 -0.31 1.67
CA SER A 139 -17.00 0.46 0.50
C SER A 139 -15.83 1.14 -0.23
N GLN A 140 -14.83 1.61 0.51
CA GLN A 140 -13.64 2.19 -0.09
C GLN A 140 -12.72 1.13 -0.70
N VAL A 141 -12.60 -0.04 -0.08
CA VAL A 141 -11.86 -1.19 -0.63
C VAL A 141 -12.46 -1.60 -1.97
N GLU A 142 -13.79 -1.72 -2.08
CA GLU A 142 -14.49 -2.02 -3.34
C GLU A 142 -14.15 -0.98 -4.43
N GLN A 143 -14.21 0.31 -4.11
CA GLN A 143 -13.87 1.38 -5.07
C GLN A 143 -12.41 1.32 -5.53
N ILE A 144 -11.48 1.06 -4.61
CA ILE A 144 -10.05 0.94 -4.95
C ILE A 144 -9.81 -0.33 -5.77
N SER A 145 -10.50 -1.42 -5.45
CA SER A 145 -10.43 -2.68 -6.18
C SER A 145 -10.92 -2.52 -7.61
N GLU A 146 -12.04 -1.81 -7.83
CA GLU A 146 -12.52 -1.47 -9.19
C GLU A 146 -11.54 -0.57 -9.94
N LEU A 147 -10.92 0.40 -9.26
CA LEU A 147 -9.86 1.21 -9.86
C LEU A 147 -8.69 0.32 -10.31
N ILE A 148 -8.22 -0.61 -9.48
CA ILE A 148 -7.13 -1.52 -9.85
C ILE A 148 -7.53 -2.40 -11.03
N ARG A 149 -8.76 -2.93 -11.05
CA ARG A 149 -9.29 -3.73 -12.17
C ARG A 149 -9.29 -2.98 -13.49
N SER A 150 -9.44 -1.65 -13.47
CA SER A 150 -9.42 -0.83 -14.70
C SER A 150 -8.05 -0.77 -15.40
N TYR A 151 -6.97 -1.18 -14.72
CA TYR A 151 -5.62 -1.30 -15.30
C TYR A 151 -5.33 -2.68 -15.90
N TRP A 152 -6.27 -3.62 -15.82
CA TRP A 152 -6.15 -4.98 -16.34
C TRP A 152 -6.76 -5.13 -17.73
#